data_AF-A0A4Q7DKG3-F1
#
_entry.id   AF-A0A4Q7DKG3-F1
#
_cell.length_a   1.000
_cell.length_b   1.000
_cell.length_c   1.000
_cell.angle_alpha   90.00
_cell.angle_beta   90.00
_cell.angle_gamma   90.00
#
_symmetry.space_group_name_H-M   'P 1'
#
loop_
_entity.id
_entity.type
_entity.pdbx_description
1 polymer ?
#
loop_
_entity_poly.entity_id
_entity_poly.type
_entity_poly.pdbx_seq_one_letter_code
_entity_poly.pdbx_strand_id
1 'polypeptide(L)'
;ELETSLKQLCAYISRYYGKNPIILMDEYDTPIQEAYLEKYYEKMVELMRGILGQALKDNSYLTKAVVTGIARISQESLFSGLNNISAYSMLRERFGQYFGFTEEEVLKLLDVTKQPVSISEIKEWYNGYQIGKHVLYNPWSIINCLDHDGELQEYWVNTSNHQLIADLLKGAKPVVKKAFEDLLQGKVIQQTLSENLVFPDVRNKPEALWSLLLYAGYLKVLSRKFMDYKLVCEIAIPNKEVGGVYSKIVSDWFSEPVSAESYESFVRSLADGDVEKFKLYISSYIIQSGSYFDFNKNTPEQVFHVFILGLVVGLRGEYDIQSNKEAGLGRCDVALIPKDITRAGILLEFKTSDSLETLHEKAEEALKQIKERQYIEMCKQKGVKEVLAIGLAFCGKHMELVYGSVLLHDTTA
;
A
#
# COMPACT_ATOMS: atom_id res chain seq x y z
N GLU A 1 37.29 -16.23 3.35
CA GLU A 1 36.80 -17.04 4.49
C GLU A 1 35.27 -17.11 4.54
N LEU A 2 34.56 -15.98 4.56
CA LEU A 2 33.08 -15.96 4.61
C LEU A 2 32.40 -16.74 3.48
N GLU A 3 32.87 -16.62 2.25
CA GLU A 3 32.29 -17.31 1.08
C GLU A 3 32.28 -18.84 1.19
N THR A 4 33.26 -19.42 1.90
CA THR A 4 33.37 -20.88 2.04
C THR A 4 32.74 -21.42 3.32
N SER A 5 32.25 -20.55 4.20
CA SER A 5 31.80 -20.89 5.55
C SER A 5 30.70 -21.96 5.56
N LEU A 6 29.63 -21.77 4.79
CA LEU A 6 28.51 -22.73 4.71
C LEU A 6 28.93 -24.08 4.11
N LYS A 7 29.82 -24.07 3.10
CA LYS A 7 30.36 -25.30 2.50
C LYS A 7 31.22 -26.08 3.50
N GLN A 8 32.07 -25.38 4.25
CA GLN A 8 32.88 -25.99 5.32
C GLN A 8 32.00 -26.57 6.42
N LEU A 9 30.97 -25.85 6.84
CA LEU A 9 29.99 -26.34 7.81
C LEU A 9 29.30 -27.62 7.33
N CYS A 10 28.88 -27.68 6.06
CA CYS A 10 28.32 -28.89 5.48
C CYS A 10 29.28 -30.07 5.53
N ALA A 11 30.56 -29.83 5.21
CA ALA A 11 31.60 -30.86 5.27
C ALA A 11 31.82 -31.37 6.70
N TYR A 12 31.83 -30.50 7.70
CA TYR A 12 32.00 -30.88 9.10
C TYR A 12 30.81 -31.70 9.62
N ILE A 13 29.58 -31.26 9.34
CA ILE A 13 28.36 -32.00 9.70
C ILE A 13 28.36 -33.37 9.02
N SER A 14 28.68 -33.43 7.72
CA SER A 14 28.74 -34.69 6.96
C SER A 14 29.77 -35.66 7.54
N ARG A 15 30.96 -35.18 7.90
CA ARG A 15 32.00 -36.01 8.54
C ARG A 15 31.59 -36.53 9.90
N TYR A 16 30.95 -35.70 10.72
CA TYR A 16 30.57 -36.08 12.08
C TYR A 16 29.40 -37.07 12.11
N TYR A 17 28.35 -36.82 11.30
CA TYR A 17 27.12 -37.63 11.31
C TYR A 17 27.11 -38.74 10.24
N GLY A 18 28.09 -38.78 9.35
CA GLY A 18 28.12 -39.70 8.19
C GLY A 18 27.01 -39.44 7.17
N LYS A 19 26.36 -38.28 7.22
CA LYS A 19 25.23 -37.89 6.36
C LYS A 19 25.31 -36.43 5.97
N ASN A 20 25.13 -36.17 4.68
CA ASN A 20 25.10 -34.81 4.13
C ASN A 20 23.90 -34.00 4.66
N PRO A 21 24.10 -32.77 5.17
CA PRO A 21 23.00 -31.93 5.66
C PRO A 21 22.06 -31.40 4.58
N ILE A 22 20.92 -30.89 5.06
CA ILE A 22 20.02 -30.02 4.30
C ILE A 22 20.27 -28.58 4.78
N ILE A 23 20.35 -27.63 3.84
CA ILE A 23 20.42 -26.20 4.15
C ILE A 23 18.99 -25.63 4.10
N LEU A 24 18.55 -25.01 5.19
CA LEU A 24 17.35 -24.18 5.23
C LEU A 24 17.83 -22.74 5.45
N MET A 25 17.56 -21.87 4.49
CA MET A 25 17.98 -20.47 4.54
C MET A 25 16.75 -19.59 4.41
N ASP A 26 16.42 -18.91 5.50
CA ASP A 26 15.34 -17.94 5.50
C ASP A 26 15.85 -16.54 5.18
N GLU A 27 14.99 -15.74 4.57
CA GLU A 27 15.22 -14.34 4.22
C GLU A 27 16.60 -14.04 3.62
N TYR A 28 17.01 -14.87 2.65
CA TYR A 28 18.36 -14.77 2.07
C TYR A 28 18.66 -13.42 1.41
N ASP A 29 17.61 -12.68 1.04
CA ASP A 29 17.67 -11.40 0.34
C ASP A 29 17.65 -10.19 1.27
N THR A 30 17.33 -10.33 2.57
CA THR A 30 17.35 -9.22 3.54
C THR A 30 18.68 -8.48 3.58
N PRO A 31 19.87 -9.12 3.64
CA PRO A 31 21.14 -8.41 3.61
C PRO A 31 21.34 -7.55 2.34
N ILE A 32 20.77 -7.98 1.22
CA ILE A 32 20.89 -7.29 -0.07
C ILE A 32 19.96 -6.06 -0.11
N GLN A 33 18.78 -6.16 0.51
CA GLN A 33 17.85 -5.04 0.67
C GLN A 33 18.45 -3.96 1.57
N GLU A 34 19.00 -4.34 2.72
CA GLU A 34 19.71 -3.44 3.64
C GLU A 34 20.91 -2.78 2.94
N ALA A 35 21.70 -3.56 2.19
CA ALA A 35 22.81 -3.03 1.41
C ALA A 35 22.39 -2.00 0.35
N TYR A 36 21.18 -2.10 -0.19
CA TYR A 36 20.65 -1.10 -1.11
C TYR A 36 20.33 0.21 -0.40
N LEU A 37 19.68 0.14 0.76
CA LEU A 37 19.36 1.31 1.59
C LEU A 37 20.65 2.04 2.02
N GLU A 38 21.64 1.27 2.44
CA GLU A 38 22.93 1.75 2.92
C GLU A 38 23.98 1.97 1.80
N LYS A 39 23.56 1.90 0.53
CA LYS A 39 24.36 2.25 -0.66
C LYS A 39 25.64 1.41 -0.88
N TYR A 40 25.63 0.13 -0.47
CA TYR A 40 26.70 -0.85 -0.75
C TYR A 40 26.20 -2.13 -1.46
N TYR A 41 25.05 -2.06 -2.13
CA TYR A 41 24.39 -3.15 -2.86
C TYR A 41 25.34 -4.07 -3.66
N GLU A 42 26.19 -3.51 -4.52
CA GLU A 42 27.06 -4.31 -5.41
C GLU A 42 28.01 -5.22 -4.63
N LYS A 43 28.62 -4.70 -3.56
CA LYS A 43 29.53 -5.45 -2.69
C LYS A 43 28.81 -6.59 -1.97
N MET A 44 27.59 -6.34 -1.50
CA MET A 44 26.78 -7.37 -0.84
C MET A 44 26.33 -8.46 -1.82
N VAL A 45 25.92 -8.09 -3.03
CA VAL A 45 25.57 -9.06 -4.08
C VAL A 45 26.77 -9.92 -4.46
N GLU A 46 27.98 -9.36 -4.53
CA GLU A 46 29.21 -10.11 -4.77
C GLU A 46 29.49 -11.12 -3.65
N LEU A 47 29.43 -10.68 -2.38
CA LEU A 47 29.60 -11.55 -1.22
C LEU A 47 28.56 -12.69 -1.18
N MET A 48 27.28 -12.36 -1.35
CA MET A 48 26.19 -13.33 -1.32
C MET A 48 26.29 -14.33 -2.48
N ARG A 49 26.71 -13.88 -3.68
CA ARG A 49 27.01 -14.75 -4.81
C ARG A 49 28.13 -15.73 -4.48
N GLY A 50 29.20 -15.27 -3.83
CA GLY A 50 30.29 -16.14 -3.36
C GLY A 50 29.80 -17.19 -2.37
N ILE A 51 29.09 -16.77 -1.32
CA ILE A 51 28.53 -17.65 -0.27
C ILE A 51 27.58 -18.70 -0.87
N LEU A 52 26.56 -18.24 -1.62
CA LEU A 52 25.52 -19.13 -2.18
C LEU A 52 26.08 -20.01 -3.29
N GLY A 53 27.00 -19.50 -4.12
CA GLY A 53 27.67 -20.28 -5.15
C GLY A 53 28.45 -21.46 -4.56
N GLN A 54 29.27 -21.21 -3.53
CA GLN A 54 30.03 -22.27 -2.85
C GLN A 54 29.13 -23.23 -2.08
N ALA A 55 28.07 -22.74 -1.44
CA ALA A 55 27.17 -23.56 -0.64
C ALA A 55 26.27 -24.48 -1.47
N LEU A 56 25.78 -24.00 -2.63
CA LEU A 56 24.67 -24.62 -3.35
C LEU A 56 25.05 -25.31 -4.68
N LYS A 57 26.12 -24.85 -5.36
CA LYS A 57 26.46 -25.36 -6.70
C LYS A 57 27.43 -26.54 -6.65
N ASP A 58 28.61 -26.32 -6.05
CA ASP A 58 29.74 -27.26 -6.07
C ASP A 58 29.98 -27.87 -4.68
N ASN A 59 28.90 -28.22 -3.98
CA ASN A 59 28.95 -28.75 -2.63
C ASN A 59 28.52 -30.23 -2.60
N SER A 60 29.49 -31.13 -2.71
CA SER A 60 29.27 -32.58 -2.62
C SER A 60 28.80 -33.04 -1.23
N TYR A 61 28.85 -32.15 -0.22
CA TYR A 61 28.35 -32.40 1.12
C TYR A 61 26.91 -31.92 1.32
N LEU A 62 26.26 -31.37 0.29
CA LEU A 62 24.87 -30.93 0.35
C LEU A 62 23.92 -32.03 -0.12
N THR A 63 22.88 -32.32 0.66
CA THR A 63 21.75 -33.17 0.20
C THR A 63 20.72 -32.35 -0.57
N LYS A 64 20.28 -31.22 0.01
CA LYS A 64 19.26 -30.34 -0.57
C LYS A 64 19.35 -28.96 0.10
N ALA A 65 18.91 -27.92 -0.61
CA ALA A 65 18.68 -26.62 -0.02
C ALA A 65 17.23 -26.15 -0.23
N VAL A 66 16.69 -25.44 0.75
CA VAL A 66 15.47 -24.65 0.65
C VAL A 66 15.84 -23.23 1.04
N VAL A 67 15.51 -22.29 0.17
CA VAL A 67 15.83 -20.87 0.34
C VAL A 67 14.54 -20.08 0.20
N THR A 68 14.23 -19.23 1.17
CA THR A 68 13.05 -18.34 1.20
C THR A 68 13.49 -16.89 1.26
N GLY A 69 12.68 -16.01 0.67
CA GLY A 69 12.91 -14.57 0.55
C GLY A 69 11.79 -13.92 -0.27
N ILE A 70 11.70 -12.59 -0.24
CA ILE A 70 10.65 -11.85 -0.95
C ILE A 70 11.02 -11.59 -2.42
N ALA A 71 12.30 -11.38 -2.69
CA ALA A 71 12.80 -11.12 -4.03
C ALA A 71 13.46 -12.37 -4.58
N ARG A 72 13.05 -12.79 -5.78
CA ARG A 72 13.90 -13.64 -6.62
C ARG A 72 14.94 -12.75 -7.28
N ILE A 73 15.97 -12.38 -6.52
CA ILE A 73 17.11 -11.63 -7.05
C ILE A 73 17.70 -12.48 -8.18
N SER A 74 17.85 -11.85 -9.35
CA SER A 74 17.96 -12.56 -10.62
C SER A 74 18.93 -13.74 -10.57
N GLN A 75 18.52 -14.87 -11.17
CA GLN A 75 19.40 -16.04 -11.31
C GLN A 75 20.71 -15.68 -12.03
N GLU A 76 20.71 -14.64 -12.86
CA GLU A 76 21.89 -14.14 -13.55
C GLU A 76 22.89 -13.40 -12.64
N SER A 77 22.43 -12.83 -11.51
CA SER A 77 23.29 -12.09 -10.58
C SER A 77 23.77 -12.94 -9.41
N LEU A 78 22.89 -13.54 -8.62
CA LEU A 78 23.30 -14.31 -7.43
C LEU A 78 23.56 -15.79 -7.71
N PHE A 79 22.79 -16.37 -8.64
CA PHE A 79 22.78 -17.81 -8.87
C PHE A 79 23.38 -18.18 -10.23
N SER A 80 24.32 -17.37 -10.73
CA SER A 80 24.92 -17.56 -12.05
C SER A 80 25.53 -18.96 -12.17
N GLY A 81 25.01 -19.74 -13.12
CA GLY A 81 25.42 -21.13 -13.36
C GLY A 81 24.83 -22.18 -12.40
N LEU A 82 23.84 -21.84 -11.57
CA LEU A 82 23.04 -22.82 -10.83
C LEU A 82 21.86 -23.29 -11.69
N ASN A 83 22.03 -24.47 -12.31
CA ASN A 83 21.04 -25.03 -13.23
C ASN A 83 20.02 -25.94 -12.54
N ASN A 84 20.13 -26.13 -11.22
CA ASN A 84 19.34 -27.10 -10.44
C ASN A 84 18.29 -26.45 -9.52
N ILE A 85 17.87 -25.21 -9.80
CA ILE A 85 16.95 -24.45 -8.95
C ILE A 85 15.52 -24.56 -9.46
N SER A 86 14.59 -24.92 -8.58
CA SER A 86 13.15 -24.78 -8.80
C SER A 86 12.60 -23.63 -7.96
N ALA A 87 12.00 -22.64 -8.59
CA ALA A 87 11.40 -21.49 -7.92
C ALA A 87 9.88 -21.66 -7.76
N TYR A 88 9.38 -21.36 -6.56
CA TYR A 88 7.96 -21.40 -6.20
C TYR A 88 7.56 -20.03 -5.64
N SER A 89 7.12 -19.14 -6.52
CA SER A 89 6.63 -17.81 -6.14
C SER A 89 5.19 -17.87 -5.61
N MET A 90 4.71 -16.76 -5.04
CA MET A 90 3.29 -16.55 -4.68
C MET A 90 2.31 -16.73 -5.85
N LEU A 91 2.81 -16.82 -7.08
CA LEU A 91 2.02 -17.07 -8.27
C LEU A 91 1.89 -18.57 -8.59
N ARG A 92 2.52 -19.46 -7.82
CA ARG A 92 2.47 -20.90 -8.06
C ARG A 92 1.68 -21.60 -6.94
N GLU A 93 0.71 -22.42 -7.33
CA GLU A 93 -0.15 -23.14 -6.36
C GLU A 93 0.66 -24.17 -5.54
N ARG A 94 1.70 -24.74 -6.14
CA ARG A 94 2.51 -25.77 -5.48
C ARG A 94 3.18 -25.16 -4.25
N PHE A 95 2.84 -25.72 -3.08
CA PHE A 95 3.20 -25.27 -1.72
C PHE A 95 2.45 -24.06 -1.17
N GLY A 96 1.54 -23.44 -1.95
CA GLY A 96 0.86 -22.21 -1.55
C GLY A 96 0.14 -22.31 -0.21
N GLN A 97 -0.53 -23.43 0.06
CA GLN A 97 -1.28 -23.66 1.31
C GLN A 97 -0.43 -23.61 2.59
N TYR A 98 0.91 -23.67 2.50
CA TYR A 98 1.80 -23.71 3.68
C TYR A 98 2.36 -22.33 4.07
N PHE A 99 2.01 -21.26 3.35
CA PHE A 99 2.53 -19.90 3.58
C PHE A 99 1.56 -19.00 4.35
N GLY A 100 0.47 -19.55 4.87
CA GLY A 100 -0.54 -18.82 5.63
C GLY A 100 -1.50 -19.78 6.31
N PHE A 101 -2.38 -19.27 7.17
CA PHE A 101 -3.46 -20.09 7.71
C PHE A 101 -4.62 -20.17 6.72
N THR A 102 -5.23 -21.34 6.64
CA THR A 102 -6.52 -21.54 5.98
C THR A 102 -7.67 -21.12 6.90
N GLU A 103 -8.86 -20.86 6.35
CA GLU A 103 -10.03 -20.53 7.15
C GLU A 103 -10.39 -21.64 8.15
N GLU A 104 -10.19 -22.90 7.78
CA GLU A 104 -10.40 -24.05 8.67
C GLU A 104 -9.43 -24.04 9.86
N GLU A 105 -8.18 -23.65 9.65
CA GLU A 105 -7.19 -23.54 10.73
C GLU A 105 -7.51 -22.37 11.66
N VAL A 106 -7.90 -21.22 11.12
CA VAL A 106 -8.32 -20.05 11.93
C VAL A 106 -9.56 -20.38 12.77
N LEU A 107 -10.55 -21.07 12.20
CA LEU A 107 -11.73 -21.52 12.95
C LEU A 107 -11.37 -22.47 14.10
N LYS A 108 -10.43 -23.40 13.88
CA LYS A 108 -9.93 -24.29 14.94
C LYS A 108 -9.21 -23.50 16.04
N LEU A 109 -8.39 -22.52 15.67
CA LEU A 109 -7.70 -21.66 16.63
C LEU A 109 -8.69 -20.84 17.47
N LEU A 110 -9.74 -20.29 16.86
CA LEU A 110 -10.81 -19.58 17.56
C LEU A 110 -11.57 -20.51 18.53
N ASP A 111 -11.86 -21.74 18.12
CA ASP A 111 -12.53 -22.71 18.99
C ASP A 111 -11.67 -23.11 20.20
N VAL A 112 -10.35 -23.17 20.05
CA VAL A 112 -9.42 -23.49 21.15
C VAL A 112 -9.23 -22.29 22.08
N THR A 113 -9.02 -21.10 21.52
CA THR A 113 -8.70 -19.88 22.28
C THR A 113 -9.91 -19.21 22.91
N LYS A 114 -11.11 -19.47 22.38
CA LYS A 114 -12.39 -18.90 22.85
C LYS A 114 -12.43 -17.36 22.85
N GLN A 115 -11.68 -16.74 21.94
CA GLN A 115 -11.66 -15.28 21.81
C GLN A 115 -13.01 -14.72 21.32
N PRO A 116 -13.39 -13.50 21.75
CA PRO A 116 -14.70 -12.92 21.44
C PRO A 116 -14.83 -12.41 20.00
N VAL A 117 -13.71 -12.21 19.31
CA VAL A 117 -13.67 -11.68 17.93
C VAL A 117 -14.33 -12.64 16.93
N SER A 118 -15.08 -12.07 15.98
CA SER A 118 -15.74 -12.89 14.97
C SER A 118 -14.80 -13.27 13.81
N ILE A 119 -15.04 -14.43 13.20
CA ILE A 119 -14.34 -14.84 11.98
C ILE A 119 -14.53 -13.84 10.83
N SER A 120 -15.68 -13.16 10.77
CA SER A 120 -15.96 -12.17 9.74
C SER A 120 -15.02 -10.97 9.87
N GLU A 121 -14.81 -10.49 11.09
CA GLU A 121 -13.90 -9.38 11.35
C GLU A 121 -12.44 -9.77 11.11
N ILE A 122 -12.01 -10.95 11.59
CA ILE A 122 -10.67 -11.50 11.30
C ILE A 122 -10.44 -11.60 9.78
N LYS A 123 -11.46 -12.01 9.02
CA LYS A 123 -11.38 -12.11 7.56
C LYS A 123 -11.17 -10.77 6.88
N GLU A 124 -11.85 -9.72 7.35
CA GLU A 124 -11.64 -8.36 6.83
C GLU A 124 -10.25 -7.80 7.15
N TRP A 125 -9.69 -8.18 8.30
CA TRP A 125 -8.42 -7.64 8.79
C TRP A 125 -7.19 -8.38 8.30
N TYR A 126 -7.22 -9.71 8.24
CA TYR A 126 -6.00 -10.52 8.12
C TYR A 126 -6.00 -11.52 6.96
N ASN A 127 -7.10 -11.65 6.21
CA ASN A 127 -7.20 -12.54 5.03
C ASN A 127 -6.79 -11.82 3.73
N GLY A 128 -6.88 -12.47 2.58
CA GLY A 128 -6.80 -11.89 1.25
C GLY A 128 -5.63 -12.40 0.42
N TYR A 129 -4.71 -13.16 1.01
CA TYR A 129 -3.52 -13.64 0.30
C TYR A 129 -3.88 -14.85 -0.56
N GLN A 130 -4.09 -14.62 -1.86
CA GLN A 130 -4.44 -15.66 -2.81
C GLN A 130 -3.18 -16.29 -3.42
N ILE A 131 -3.00 -17.59 -3.20
CA ILE A 131 -1.94 -18.40 -3.82
C ILE A 131 -2.59 -19.61 -4.51
N GLY A 132 -2.71 -19.52 -5.84
CA GLY A 132 -3.47 -20.50 -6.61
C GLY A 132 -4.94 -20.51 -6.17
N LYS A 133 -5.43 -21.65 -5.69
CA LYS A 133 -6.79 -21.82 -5.17
C LYS A 133 -6.94 -21.50 -3.68
N HIS A 134 -5.83 -21.26 -2.98
CA HIS A 134 -5.85 -21.04 -1.54
C HIS A 134 -5.95 -19.54 -1.26
N VAL A 135 -6.87 -19.17 -0.37
CA VAL A 135 -7.02 -17.81 0.15
C VAL A 135 -6.67 -17.87 1.63
N LEU A 136 -5.60 -17.18 2.00
CA LEU A 136 -4.90 -17.40 3.26
C LEU A 136 -4.90 -16.16 4.14
N TYR A 137 -4.83 -16.42 5.44
CA TYR A 137 -4.65 -15.42 6.49
C TYR A 137 -3.16 -15.25 6.82
N ASN A 138 -2.75 -14.02 7.15
CA ASN A 138 -1.41 -13.74 7.65
C ASN A 138 -1.19 -14.44 9.01
N PRO A 139 -0.21 -15.38 9.12
CA PRO A 139 -0.02 -16.12 10.37
C PRO A 139 0.33 -15.24 11.56
N TRP A 140 1.20 -14.25 11.35
CA TRP A 140 1.66 -13.36 12.41
C TRP A 140 0.50 -12.54 12.97
N SER A 141 -0.34 -11.97 12.10
CA SER A 141 -1.49 -11.17 12.52
C SER A 141 -2.54 -12.01 13.24
N ILE A 142 -2.80 -13.25 12.79
CA ILE A 142 -3.72 -14.16 13.49
C ILE A 142 -3.21 -14.54 14.87
N ILE A 143 -1.93 -14.94 14.99
CA ILE A 143 -1.34 -15.34 16.27
C ILE A 143 -1.43 -14.19 17.26
N ASN A 144 -1.04 -12.98 16.86
CA ASN A 144 -1.07 -11.83 17.76
C ASN A 144 -2.49 -11.39 18.11
N CYS A 145 -3.43 -11.39 17.15
CA CYS A 145 -4.84 -11.10 17.43
C CYS A 145 -5.39 -12.04 18.51
N LEU A 146 -5.12 -13.34 18.40
CA LEU A 146 -5.61 -14.32 19.37
C LEU A 146 -4.89 -14.25 20.72
N ASP A 147 -3.62 -13.83 20.74
CA ASP A 147 -2.84 -13.61 21.96
C ASP A 147 -3.28 -12.34 22.72
N HIS A 148 -3.77 -11.32 21.98
CA HIS A 148 -4.26 -10.06 22.52
C HIS A 148 -5.80 -10.04 22.60
N ASP A 149 -6.39 -11.09 23.17
CA ASP A 149 -7.82 -11.16 23.49
C ASP A 149 -8.79 -10.92 22.31
N GLY A 150 -8.34 -11.20 21.07
CA GLY A 150 -9.11 -10.95 19.85
C GLY A 150 -9.09 -9.50 19.37
N GLU A 151 -8.18 -8.65 19.87
CA GLU A 151 -8.07 -7.26 19.46
C GLU A 151 -7.64 -7.14 17.98
N LEU A 152 -8.39 -6.33 17.22
CA LEU A 152 -8.12 -6.06 15.81
C LEU A 152 -7.25 -4.83 15.67
N GLN A 153 -5.99 -5.02 15.28
CA GLN A 153 -5.03 -3.96 15.05
C GLN A 153 -3.96 -4.36 14.03
N GLU A 154 -3.03 -3.44 13.79
CA GLU A 154 -1.91 -3.59 12.88
C GLU A 154 -0.76 -4.36 13.56
N TYR A 155 -0.72 -5.68 13.43
CA TYR A 155 0.30 -6.54 14.05
C TYR A 155 1.52 -6.77 13.16
N TRP A 156 1.32 -6.76 11.84
CA TRP A 156 2.38 -6.95 10.85
C TRP A 156 3.26 -5.70 10.66
N VAL A 157 2.89 -4.57 11.26
CA VAL A 157 3.63 -3.29 11.14
C VAL A 157 4.88 -3.33 12.00
N ASN A 158 5.93 -3.95 11.48
CA ASN A 158 7.28 -3.77 11.97
C ASN A 158 8.31 -4.16 10.90
N THR A 159 9.41 -3.41 10.84
CA THR A 159 10.68 -3.64 10.11
C THR A 159 10.94 -2.88 8.80
N SER A 160 12.23 -2.75 8.49
CA SER A 160 12.93 -1.87 7.53
C SER A 160 12.32 -1.78 6.12
N ASN A 161 11.55 -2.79 5.70
CA ASN A 161 10.81 -2.76 4.44
C ASN A 161 9.78 -1.63 4.36
N HIS A 162 9.20 -1.21 5.48
CA HIS A 162 8.23 -0.11 5.50
C HIS A 162 8.84 1.20 4.99
N GLN A 163 10.04 1.57 5.47
CA GLN A 163 10.71 2.80 5.06
C GLN A 163 11.05 2.78 3.57
N LEU A 164 11.55 1.64 3.07
CA LEU A 164 11.83 1.48 1.65
C LEU A 164 10.57 1.67 0.81
N ILE A 165 9.46 0.99 1.15
CA ILE A 165 8.21 1.08 0.40
C ILE A 165 7.66 2.51 0.44
N ALA A 166 7.70 3.17 1.60
CA ALA A 166 7.30 4.56 1.76
C ALA A 166 8.11 5.48 0.84
N ASP A 167 9.45 5.34 0.82
CA ASP A 167 10.35 6.13 -0.02
C ASP A 167 10.11 5.89 -1.52
N LEU A 168 9.90 4.62 -1.91
CA LEU A 168 9.65 4.24 -3.30
C LEU A 168 8.32 4.80 -3.81
N LEU A 169 7.25 4.72 -3.01
CA LEU A 169 5.94 5.29 -3.36
C LEU A 169 5.97 6.82 -3.35
N LYS A 170 6.66 7.44 -2.40
CA LYS A 170 6.84 8.91 -2.32
C LYS A 170 7.52 9.46 -3.58
N GLY A 171 8.59 8.79 -4.02
CA GLY A 171 9.38 9.15 -5.21
C GLY A 171 8.85 8.61 -6.54
N ALA A 172 7.70 7.93 -6.55
CA ALA A 172 7.20 7.26 -7.74
C ALA A 172 6.72 8.24 -8.84
N LYS A 173 6.78 7.78 -10.10
CA LYS A 173 6.29 8.52 -11.27
C LYS A 173 4.77 8.80 -11.18
N PRO A 174 4.25 9.86 -11.82
CA PRO A 174 2.81 10.19 -11.76
C PRO A 174 1.86 9.05 -12.15
N VAL A 175 2.25 8.22 -13.12
CA VAL A 175 1.47 7.04 -13.54
C VAL A 175 1.32 6.01 -12.41
N VAL A 176 2.37 5.80 -11.62
CA VAL A 176 2.34 4.90 -10.46
C VAL A 176 1.51 5.52 -9.34
N LYS A 177 1.66 6.82 -9.08
CA LYS A 177 0.86 7.53 -8.07
C LYS A 177 -0.64 7.47 -8.38
N LYS A 178 -1.05 7.62 -9.65
CA LYS A 178 -2.45 7.43 -10.07
C LYS A 178 -2.93 5.99 -9.80
N ALA A 179 -2.16 4.97 -10.19
CA ALA A 179 -2.56 3.58 -9.94
C ALA A 179 -2.58 3.23 -8.43
N PHE A 180 -1.68 3.82 -7.65
CA PHE A 180 -1.67 3.70 -6.20
C PHE A 180 -2.90 4.38 -5.59
N GLU A 181 -3.33 5.53 -6.11
CA GLU A 181 -4.60 6.19 -5.74
C GLU A 181 -5.80 5.26 -5.94
N ASP A 182 -5.86 4.53 -7.06
CA ASP A 182 -6.93 3.58 -7.34
C ASP A 182 -6.92 2.39 -6.35
N LEU A 183 -5.73 1.86 -6.00
CA LEU A 183 -5.59 0.85 -4.94
C LEU A 183 -6.05 1.39 -3.58
N LEU A 184 -5.59 2.59 -3.26
CA LEU A 184 -6.09 3.41 -2.17
C LEU A 184 -7.52 3.89 -2.44
N GLN A 185 -8.34 3.28 -3.28
CA GLN A 185 -9.80 3.45 -3.31
C GLN A 185 -10.51 2.10 -3.19
N GLY A 186 -9.76 1.04 -2.89
CA GLY A 186 -10.25 -0.33 -2.92
C GLY A 186 -10.47 -0.86 -4.33
N LYS A 187 -10.03 -0.15 -5.38
CA LYS A 187 -10.16 -0.61 -6.77
C LYS A 187 -9.11 -1.68 -7.06
N VAL A 188 -9.44 -2.50 -8.04
CA VAL A 188 -8.52 -3.46 -8.65
C VAL A 188 -7.79 -2.76 -9.79
N ILE A 189 -6.46 -2.87 -9.83
CA ILE A 189 -5.66 -2.33 -10.94
C ILE A 189 -5.00 -3.46 -11.72
N GLN A 190 -4.80 -3.24 -13.01
CA GLN A 190 -4.10 -4.17 -13.89
C GLN A 190 -2.66 -3.71 -14.08
N GLN A 191 -1.69 -4.54 -13.69
CA GLN A 191 -0.26 -4.22 -13.77
C GLN A 191 0.55 -5.39 -14.32
N THR A 192 1.68 -5.07 -14.97
CA THR A 192 2.68 -6.08 -15.35
C THR A 192 3.54 -6.40 -14.14
N LEU A 193 3.74 -7.70 -13.87
CA LEU A 193 4.61 -8.19 -12.81
C LEU A 193 5.78 -9.00 -13.39
N SER A 194 6.88 -9.03 -12.66
CA SER A 194 8.08 -9.82 -12.94
C SER A 194 8.32 -10.81 -11.82
N GLU A 195 8.45 -12.10 -12.16
CA GLU A 195 8.92 -13.12 -11.21
C GLU A 195 10.42 -13.02 -10.90
N ASN A 196 11.17 -12.20 -11.64
CA ASN A 196 12.59 -11.96 -11.45
C ASN A 196 12.79 -10.50 -11.09
N LEU A 197 12.89 -10.21 -9.78
CA LEU A 197 13.06 -8.85 -9.30
C LEU A 197 14.53 -8.46 -9.35
N VAL A 198 14.83 -7.31 -9.97
CA VAL A 198 16.15 -6.68 -9.93
C VAL A 198 16.01 -5.45 -9.05
N PHE A 199 16.59 -5.49 -7.86
CA PHE A 199 16.34 -4.47 -6.84
C PHE A 199 16.69 -3.04 -7.31
N PRO A 200 17.80 -2.78 -8.02
CA PRO A 200 18.08 -1.45 -8.57
C PRO A 200 17.01 -0.90 -9.53
N ASP A 201 16.22 -1.77 -10.17
CA ASP A 201 15.19 -1.35 -11.12
C ASP A 201 13.91 -0.82 -10.44
N VAL A 202 13.69 -1.09 -9.16
CA VAL A 202 12.42 -0.77 -8.45
C VAL A 202 12.09 0.73 -8.45
N ARG A 203 13.10 1.61 -8.51
CA ARG A 203 12.90 3.07 -8.61
C ARG A 203 12.50 3.53 -10.00
N ASN A 204 12.90 2.79 -11.04
CA ASN A 204 12.83 3.27 -12.42
C ASN A 204 11.72 2.57 -13.22
N LYS A 205 11.43 1.31 -12.89
CA LYS A 205 10.48 0.45 -13.60
C LYS A 205 9.25 0.16 -12.72
N PRO A 206 8.05 0.64 -13.12
CA PRO A 206 6.80 0.36 -12.38
C PRO A 206 6.55 -1.12 -12.12
N GLU A 207 6.83 -1.98 -13.10
CA GLU A 207 6.68 -3.43 -12.99
C GLU A 207 7.51 -4.03 -11.83
N ALA A 208 8.71 -3.51 -11.59
CA ALA A 208 9.57 -3.96 -10.49
C ALA A 208 9.01 -3.51 -9.14
N LEU A 209 8.51 -2.28 -9.03
CA LEU A 209 7.86 -1.78 -7.82
C LEU A 209 6.61 -2.57 -7.47
N TRP A 210 5.72 -2.82 -8.43
CA TRP A 210 4.50 -3.62 -8.19
C TRP A 210 4.82 -5.06 -7.80
N SER A 211 5.88 -5.63 -8.38
CA SER A 211 6.35 -6.97 -8.02
C SER A 211 6.92 -7.01 -6.60
N LEU A 212 7.70 -6.00 -6.21
CA LEU A 212 8.20 -5.88 -4.84
C LEU A 212 7.05 -5.77 -3.84
N LEU A 213 6.08 -4.88 -4.09
CA LEU A 213 4.89 -4.71 -3.24
C LEU A 213 4.10 -6.02 -3.09
N LEU A 214 3.93 -6.78 -4.18
CA LEU A 214 3.29 -8.09 -4.11
C LEU A 214 4.07 -9.07 -3.23
N TYR A 215 5.36 -9.25 -3.49
CA TYR A 215 6.13 -10.27 -2.77
C TYR A 215 6.44 -9.90 -1.33
N ALA A 216 6.46 -8.62 -1.01
CA ALA A 216 6.55 -8.12 0.37
C ALA A 216 5.19 -8.19 1.12
N GLY A 217 4.11 -8.67 0.50
CA GLY A 217 2.82 -8.87 1.17
C GLY A 217 1.91 -7.64 1.22
N TYR A 218 2.26 -6.56 0.50
CA TYR A 218 1.48 -5.32 0.44
C TYR A 218 0.36 -5.36 -0.62
N LEU A 219 0.32 -6.38 -1.47
CA LEU A 219 -0.70 -6.59 -2.49
C LEU A 219 -1.12 -8.06 -2.55
N LYS A 220 -2.31 -8.32 -3.08
CA LYS A 220 -2.79 -9.64 -3.50
C LYS A 220 -3.03 -9.68 -5.01
N VAL A 221 -2.96 -10.87 -5.59
CA VAL A 221 -3.33 -11.13 -7.00
C VAL A 221 -4.71 -11.79 -7.03
N LEU A 222 -5.63 -11.22 -7.81
CA LEU A 222 -6.97 -11.76 -8.01
C LEU A 222 -7.05 -12.63 -9.27
N SER A 223 -6.38 -12.19 -10.33
CA SER A 223 -6.28 -12.93 -11.58
C SER A 223 -4.97 -12.62 -12.32
N ARG A 224 -4.58 -13.49 -13.23
CA ARG A 224 -3.37 -13.35 -14.05
C ARG A 224 -3.58 -13.85 -15.47
N LYS A 225 -2.94 -13.18 -16.42
CA LYS A 225 -2.95 -13.52 -17.84
C LYS A 225 -1.56 -13.29 -18.42
N PHE A 226 -1.14 -14.15 -19.34
CA PHE A 226 0.03 -13.89 -20.17
C PHE A 226 -0.43 -13.16 -21.44
N MET A 227 0.06 -11.95 -21.64
CA MET A 227 -0.26 -11.10 -22.80
C MET A 227 1.04 -10.51 -23.34
N ASP A 228 1.30 -10.64 -24.64
CA ASP A 228 2.51 -10.10 -25.30
C ASP A 228 3.82 -10.43 -24.56
N TYR A 229 3.97 -11.69 -24.15
CA TYR A 229 5.11 -12.20 -23.36
C TYR A 229 5.29 -11.57 -21.97
N LYS A 230 4.28 -10.85 -21.47
CA LYS A 230 4.25 -10.24 -20.14
C LYS A 230 3.22 -10.92 -19.25
N LEU A 231 3.57 -11.04 -17.98
CA LEU A 231 2.64 -11.49 -16.95
C LEU A 231 1.85 -10.28 -16.44
N VAL A 232 0.58 -10.23 -16.83
CA VAL A 232 -0.33 -9.15 -16.45
C VAL A 232 -1.28 -9.66 -15.38
N CYS A 233 -1.34 -8.97 -14.26
CA CYS A 233 -2.11 -9.37 -13.09
C CYS A 233 -3.10 -8.27 -12.69
N GLU A 234 -4.28 -8.71 -12.24
CA GLU A 234 -5.22 -7.88 -11.47
C GLU A 234 -4.81 -7.94 -10.01
N ILE A 235 -4.44 -6.79 -9.44
CA ILE A 235 -3.93 -6.67 -8.08
C ILE A 235 -4.78 -5.71 -7.24
N ALA A 236 -4.80 -5.96 -5.93
CA ALA A 236 -5.54 -5.18 -4.95
C ALA A 236 -4.83 -5.16 -3.58
N ILE A 237 -5.23 -4.25 -2.69
CA ILE A 237 -4.83 -4.28 -1.28
C ILE A 237 -5.46 -5.52 -0.62
N PRO A 238 -4.71 -6.33 0.14
CA PRO A 238 -5.21 -7.61 0.63
C PRO A 238 -6.34 -7.48 1.64
N ASN A 239 -6.19 -6.60 2.63
CA ASN A 239 -7.06 -6.47 3.80
C ASN A 239 -6.94 -5.09 4.47
N LYS A 240 -7.70 -4.89 5.57
CA LYS A 240 -7.68 -3.65 6.35
C LYS A 240 -6.33 -3.38 7.00
N GLU A 241 -5.62 -4.39 7.49
CA GLU A 241 -4.30 -4.20 8.11
C GLU A 241 -3.32 -3.53 7.14
N VAL A 242 -3.18 -4.05 5.92
CA VAL A 242 -2.32 -3.44 4.89
C VAL A 242 -2.86 -2.08 4.43
N GLY A 243 -4.17 -1.90 4.40
CA GLY A 243 -4.79 -0.59 4.15
C GLY A 243 -4.41 0.46 5.21
N GLY A 244 -4.32 0.05 6.47
CA GLY A 244 -3.82 0.87 7.58
C GLY A 244 -2.36 1.27 7.38
N VAL A 245 -1.50 0.31 7.00
CA VAL A 245 -0.08 0.60 6.68
C VAL A 245 0.06 1.66 5.59
N TYR A 246 -0.70 1.54 4.50
CA TYR A 246 -0.65 2.56 3.45
C TYR A 246 -1.21 3.91 3.92
N SER A 247 -2.26 3.91 4.76
CA SER A 247 -2.79 5.15 5.33
C SER A 247 -1.73 5.84 6.20
N LYS A 248 -0.94 5.07 6.95
CA LYS A 248 0.20 5.57 7.72
C LYS A 248 1.32 6.10 6.83
N ILE A 249 1.71 5.37 5.78
CA ILE A 249 2.72 5.84 4.80
C ILE A 249 2.31 7.21 4.24
N VAL A 250 1.05 7.33 3.85
CA VAL A 250 0.52 8.58 3.29
C VAL A 250 0.50 9.67 4.36
N SER A 251 0.04 9.39 5.59
CA SER A 251 0.14 10.31 6.73
C SER A 251 1.58 10.80 6.97
N ASP A 252 2.55 9.89 6.95
CA ASP A 252 3.95 10.17 7.23
C ASP A 252 4.63 11.02 6.14
N TRP A 253 4.12 10.99 4.91
CA TRP A 253 4.55 11.94 3.88
C TRP A 253 4.30 13.39 4.25
N PHE A 254 3.40 13.62 5.20
CA PHE A 254 2.90 14.93 5.59
C PHE A 254 3.25 15.30 7.03
N SER A 255 3.76 14.38 7.86
CA SER A 255 4.02 14.64 9.29
C SER A 255 5.33 15.37 9.62
N GLU A 256 6.25 15.59 8.68
CA GLU A 256 7.48 16.38 8.89
C GLU A 256 7.26 17.91 8.73
N PRO A 257 7.80 18.71 9.66
CA PRO A 257 7.19 19.09 10.93
C PRO A 257 6.05 20.10 10.73
N VAL A 258 4.80 19.64 10.80
CA VAL A 258 3.70 20.52 11.22
C VAL A 258 3.86 20.72 12.73
N SER A 259 3.90 21.98 13.16
CA SER A 259 3.97 22.36 14.57
C SER A 259 2.95 21.59 15.41
N ALA A 260 3.43 20.71 16.30
CA ALA A 260 2.72 20.06 17.42
C ALA A 260 1.36 19.36 17.17
N GLU A 261 0.77 19.42 15.98
CA GLU A 261 -0.57 18.91 15.70
C GLU A 261 -0.52 17.74 14.70
N SER A 262 -1.12 16.61 15.10
CA SER A 262 -1.05 15.32 14.40
C SER A 262 -1.88 15.29 13.11
N TYR A 263 -1.52 14.41 12.16
CA TYR A 263 -2.36 14.06 11.00
C TYR A 263 -3.78 13.66 11.41
N GLU A 264 -3.93 13.02 12.56
CA GLU A 264 -5.23 12.72 13.17
C GLU A 264 -6.07 13.98 13.41
N SER A 265 -5.45 15.06 13.92
CA SER A 265 -6.12 16.35 14.09
C SER A 265 -6.58 16.95 12.76
N PHE A 266 -5.83 16.74 11.68
CA PHE A 266 -6.21 17.14 10.34
C PHE A 266 -7.44 16.38 9.83
N VAL A 267 -7.42 15.05 9.83
CA VAL A 267 -8.57 14.28 9.32
C VAL A 267 -9.80 14.49 10.18
N ARG A 268 -9.64 14.65 11.50
CA ARG A 268 -10.74 15.01 12.42
C ARG A 268 -11.32 16.39 12.13
N SER A 269 -10.49 17.40 11.85
CA SER A 269 -11.00 18.74 11.52
C SER A 269 -11.96 18.75 10.33
N LEU A 270 -11.67 17.94 9.30
CA LEU A 270 -12.59 17.77 8.16
C LEU A 270 -13.87 17.05 8.59
N ALA A 271 -13.74 15.95 9.32
CA ALA A 271 -14.84 15.07 9.70
C ALA A 271 -15.79 15.70 10.73
N ASP A 272 -15.29 16.64 11.53
CA ASP A 272 -16.04 17.41 12.53
C ASP A 272 -16.57 18.74 11.97
N GLY A 273 -16.25 19.07 10.72
CA GLY A 273 -16.70 20.30 10.05
C GLY A 273 -15.95 21.57 10.46
N ASP A 274 -14.79 21.46 11.12
CA ASP A 274 -13.91 22.59 11.45
C ASP A 274 -13.08 22.99 10.21
N VAL A 275 -13.75 23.66 9.27
CA VAL A 275 -13.19 24.01 7.96
C VAL A 275 -12.01 24.98 8.05
N GLU A 276 -12.01 25.89 9.03
CA GLU A 276 -10.91 26.84 9.22
C GLU A 276 -9.64 26.09 9.64
N LYS A 277 -9.75 25.17 10.59
CA LYS A 277 -8.64 24.31 11.01
C LYS A 277 -8.18 23.40 9.88
N PHE A 278 -9.11 22.82 9.12
CA PHE A 278 -8.80 22.04 7.92
C PHE A 278 -8.02 22.85 6.87
N LYS A 279 -8.43 24.11 6.60
CA LYS A 279 -7.74 25.02 5.68
C LYS A 279 -6.29 25.29 6.10
N LEU A 280 -6.05 25.52 7.40
CA LEU A 280 -4.71 25.73 7.96
C LEU A 280 -3.81 24.51 7.75
N TYR A 281 -4.33 23.31 8.00
CA TYR A 281 -3.57 22.07 7.79
C TYR A 281 -3.22 21.83 6.34
N ILE A 282 -4.18 21.89 5.40
CA ILE A 282 -3.86 21.66 3.99
C ILE A 282 -2.84 22.69 3.50
N SER A 283 -3.02 23.96 3.85
CA SER A 283 -2.08 25.01 3.44
C SER A 283 -0.66 24.69 3.92
N SER A 284 -0.53 24.24 5.16
CA SER A 284 0.75 23.82 5.74
C SER A 284 1.34 22.61 5.01
N TYR A 285 0.53 21.58 4.76
CA TYR A 285 0.97 20.39 4.03
C TYR A 285 1.40 20.71 2.60
N ILE A 286 0.69 21.59 1.87
CA ILE A 286 1.06 21.98 0.51
C ILE A 286 2.40 22.70 0.47
N ILE A 287 2.66 23.60 1.44
CA ILE A 287 3.92 24.34 1.51
C ILE A 287 5.09 23.38 1.72
N GLN A 288 4.95 22.44 2.67
CA GLN A 288 5.99 21.46 3.04
C GLN A 288 6.21 20.39 1.96
N SER A 289 5.11 19.85 1.41
CA SER A 289 5.16 18.79 0.42
C SER A 289 5.43 19.30 -1.01
N GLY A 290 5.33 20.61 -1.24
CA GLY A 290 5.39 21.18 -2.59
C GLY A 290 6.71 21.00 -3.33
N SER A 291 7.81 20.69 -2.62
CA SER A 291 9.07 20.31 -3.28
C SER A 291 9.06 18.85 -3.77
N TYR A 292 8.26 17.98 -3.15
CA TYR A 292 8.16 16.55 -3.51
C TYR A 292 7.10 16.28 -4.58
N PHE A 293 6.00 17.03 -4.56
CA PHE A 293 4.95 16.97 -5.58
C PHE A 293 5.19 17.93 -6.75
N ASP A 294 6.30 18.68 -6.71
CA ASP A 294 6.65 19.71 -7.69
C ASP A 294 5.50 20.70 -7.93
N PHE A 295 4.94 21.20 -6.83
CA PHE A 295 3.86 22.19 -6.85
C PHE A 295 4.39 23.53 -7.36
N ASN A 296 4.00 23.87 -8.58
CA ASN A 296 4.31 25.08 -9.31
C ASN A 296 3.04 25.63 -9.98
N LYS A 297 3.14 26.80 -10.62
CA LYS A 297 1.97 27.47 -11.21
C LYS A 297 1.26 26.63 -12.28
N ASN A 298 1.97 25.73 -12.94
CA ASN A 298 1.43 24.88 -14.00
C ASN A 298 1.06 23.47 -13.49
N THR A 299 1.06 23.26 -12.17
CA THR A 299 0.68 21.98 -11.60
C THR A 299 -0.77 21.66 -11.97
N PRO A 300 -1.03 20.54 -12.67
CA PRO A 300 -2.38 20.15 -13.03
C PRO A 300 -3.23 19.88 -11.78
N GLU A 301 -4.52 20.18 -11.84
CA GLU A 301 -5.53 19.90 -10.80
C GLU A 301 -5.44 18.46 -10.28
N GLN A 302 -5.17 17.50 -11.18
CA GLN A 302 -4.99 16.09 -10.85
C GLN A 302 -3.94 15.85 -9.76
N VAL A 303 -2.85 16.61 -9.71
CA VAL A 303 -1.79 16.39 -8.72
C VAL A 303 -2.29 16.81 -7.34
N PHE A 304 -3.03 17.90 -7.24
CA PHE A 304 -3.69 18.33 -6.00
C PHE A 304 -4.79 17.36 -5.58
N HIS A 305 -5.56 16.84 -6.53
CA HIS A 305 -6.56 15.80 -6.28
C HIS A 305 -5.95 14.55 -5.63
N VAL A 306 -4.87 13.99 -6.22
CA VAL A 306 -4.16 12.82 -5.66
C VAL A 306 -3.65 13.11 -4.26
N PHE A 307 -3.12 14.33 -4.06
CA PHE A 307 -2.60 14.79 -2.78
C PHE A 307 -3.69 14.87 -1.70
N ILE A 308 -4.82 15.54 -1.99
CA ILE A 308 -5.95 15.66 -1.05
C ILE A 308 -6.59 14.30 -0.77
N LEU A 309 -6.75 13.45 -1.80
CA LEU A 309 -7.32 12.12 -1.59
C LEU A 309 -6.43 11.25 -0.68
N GLY A 310 -5.11 11.33 -0.89
CA GLY A 310 -4.15 10.68 0.02
C GLY A 310 -4.34 11.18 1.45
N LEU A 311 -4.45 12.49 1.64
CA LEU A 311 -4.66 13.10 2.94
C LEU A 311 -5.95 12.63 3.63
N VAL A 312 -7.07 12.49 2.92
CA VAL A 312 -8.35 12.11 3.54
C VAL A 312 -8.58 10.60 3.64
N VAL A 313 -7.69 9.76 3.10
CA VAL A 313 -7.88 8.29 3.06
C VAL A 313 -8.02 7.65 4.45
N GLY A 314 -7.42 8.26 5.48
CA GLY A 314 -7.54 7.82 6.88
C GLY A 314 -8.99 7.79 7.39
N LEU A 315 -9.91 8.54 6.78
CA LEU A 315 -11.33 8.58 7.17
C LEU A 315 -12.15 7.38 6.68
N ARG A 316 -11.54 6.42 5.98
CA ARG A 316 -12.24 5.24 5.44
C ARG A 316 -12.94 4.35 6.45
N GLY A 317 -12.49 4.36 7.71
CA GLY A 317 -13.20 3.68 8.79
C GLY A 317 -14.62 4.22 8.93
N GLU A 318 -14.79 5.53 8.77
CA GLU A 318 -16.01 6.29 9.09
C GLU A 318 -16.80 6.72 7.83
N TYR A 319 -16.13 6.80 6.68
CA TYR A 319 -16.71 7.26 5.41
C TYR A 319 -16.45 6.27 4.26
N ASP A 320 -17.43 6.15 3.37
CA ASP A 320 -17.24 5.64 2.00
C ASP A 320 -16.67 6.78 1.14
N ILE A 321 -15.37 6.68 0.79
CA ILE A 321 -14.64 7.71 0.04
C ILE A 321 -14.62 7.35 -1.44
N GLN A 322 -15.20 8.22 -2.27
CA GLN A 322 -15.30 8.06 -3.71
C GLN A 322 -14.53 9.19 -4.42
N SER A 323 -13.70 8.84 -5.41
CA SER A 323 -13.00 9.80 -6.28
C SER A 323 -13.30 9.48 -7.73
N ASN A 324 -13.65 10.49 -8.53
CA ASN A 324 -14.11 10.28 -9.89
C ASN A 324 -13.32 11.11 -10.91
N LYS A 325 -12.40 10.44 -11.63
CA LYS A 325 -11.61 11.07 -12.69
C LYS A 325 -12.11 10.76 -14.12
N GLU A 326 -12.84 9.67 -14.34
CA GLU A 326 -12.93 9.06 -15.69
C GLU A 326 -14.30 9.14 -16.38
N ALA A 327 -15.33 9.68 -15.74
CA ALA A 327 -16.62 9.87 -16.37
C ALA A 327 -16.96 11.36 -16.37
N GLY A 328 -16.97 11.99 -17.56
CA GLY A 328 -17.55 13.32 -17.81
C GLY A 328 -19.06 13.39 -17.57
N LEU A 329 -19.57 12.61 -16.61
CA LEU A 329 -20.93 12.47 -16.16
C LEU A 329 -20.96 12.88 -14.68
N GLY A 330 -21.10 14.19 -14.46
CA GLY A 330 -21.32 14.90 -13.20
C GLY A 330 -21.19 14.11 -11.89
N ARG A 331 -19.96 13.93 -11.38
CA ARG A 331 -19.70 13.70 -9.94
C ARG A 331 -18.63 14.67 -9.46
N CYS A 332 -18.60 14.95 -8.16
CA CYS A 332 -17.54 15.75 -7.56
C CYS A 332 -16.20 15.03 -7.56
N ASP A 333 -15.12 15.78 -7.44
CA ASP A 333 -13.75 15.23 -7.44
C ASP A 333 -13.56 14.23 -6.30
N VAL A 334 -13.93 14.59 -5.06
CA VAL A 334 -13.92 13.67 -3.91
C VAL A 334 -15.22 13.78 -3.11
N ALA A 335 -15.89 12.65 -2.89
CA ALA A 335 -17.03 12.53 -1.99
C ALA A 335 -16.69 11.63 -0.80
N LEU A 336 -17.01 12.08 0.41
CA LEU A 336 -16.97 11.27 1.62
C LEU A 336 -18.40 11.10 2.11
N ILE A 337 -18.96 9.91 1.92
CA ILE A 337 -20.31 9.56 2.35
C ILE A 337 -20.20 8.87 3.72
N PRO A 338 -20.76 9.42 4.80
CA PRO A 338 -20.58 8.86 6.12
C PRO A 338 -21.30 7.51 6.23
N LYS A 339 -20.68 6.57 6.94
CA LYS A 339 -21.31 5.29 7.29
C LYS A 339 -22.34 5.47 8.40
N ASP A 340 -22.08 6.43 9.30
CA ASP A 340 -23.07 6.93 10.25
C ASP A 340 -23.82 8.13 9.62
N ILE A 341 -25.05 7.88 9.18
CA ILE A 341 -25.89 8.88 8.49
C ILE A 341 -26.25 10.11 9.33
N THR A 342 -25.96 10.10 10.64
CA THR A 342 -26.12 11.27 11.50
C THR A 342 -25.05 12.34 11.27
N ARG A 343 -23.93 11.95 10.65
CA ARG A 343 -22.85 12.86 10.26
C ARG A 343 -23.12 13.49 8.90
N ALA A 344 -22.45 14.61 8.64
CA ALA A 344 -22.52 15.26 7.34
C ALA A 344 -21.75 14.47 6.27
N GLY A 345 -22.31 14.44 5.05
CA GLY A 345 -21.57 14.12 3.84
C GLY A 345 -20.61 15.24 3.50
N ILE A 346 -19.45 14.92 2.94
CA ILE A 346 -18.44 15.93 2.59
C ILE A 346 -18.15 15.82 1.10
N LEU A 347 -18.30 16.93 0.38
CA LEU A 347 -18.03 17.01 -1.06
C LEU A 347 -16.92 18.02 -1.30
N LEU A 348 -15.86 17.59 -1.98
CA LEU A 348 -14.72 18.42 -2.35
C LEU A 348 -14.67 18.55 -3.87
N GLU A 349 -14.46 19.78 -4.34
CA GLU A 349 -14.22 20.10 -5.75
C GLU A 349 -12.97 20.97 -5.86
N PHE A 350 -12.12 20.69 -6.83
CA PHE A 350 -10.83 21.34 -7.02
C PHE A 350 -10.84 22.20 -8.29
N LYS A 351 -10.05 23.28 -8.25
CA LYS A 351 -9.70 24.10 -9.42
C LYS A 351 -8.23 24.49 -9.36
N THR A 352 -7.63 24.74 -10.50
CA THR A 352 -6.33 25.42 -10.59
C THR A 352 -6.49 26.85 -11.08
N SER A 353 -5.60 27.71 -10.61
CA SER A 353 -5.50 29.11 -11.01
C SER A 353 -4.08 29.43 -11.47
N ASP A 354 -3.98 30.25 -12.52
CA ASP A 354 -2.71 30.76 -13.04
C ASP A 354 -2.20 31.99 -12.23
N SER A 355 -3.07 32.59 -11.40
CA SER A 355 -2.74 33.77 -10.59
C SER A 355 -3.34 33.71 -9.18
N LEU A 356 -2.66 34.34 -8.22
CA LEU A 356 -3.16 34.47 -6.85
C LEU A 356 -4.42 35.36 -6.77
N GLU A 357 -4.54 36.32 -7.70
CA GLU A 357 -5.67 37.27 -7.73
C GLU A 357 -7.00 36.57 -8.06
N THR A 358 -6.98 35.53 -8.90
CA THR A 358 -8.18 34.79 -9.32
C THR A 358 -8.43 33.54 -8.49
N LEU A 359 -7.60 33.29 -7.47
CA LEU A 359 -7.65 32.05 -6.66
C LEU A 359 -8.96 31.92 -5.88
N HIS A 360 -9.45 33.01 -5.29
CA HIS A 360 -10.72 33.04 -4.58
C HIS A 360 -11.91 32.80 -5.52
N GLU A 361 -11.95 33.48 -6.66
CA GLU A 361 -12.99 33.31 -7.68
C GLU A 361 -13.04 31.85 -8.18
N LYS A 362 -11.89 31.19 -8.30
CA LYS A 362 -11.80 29.77 -8.67
C LYS A 362 -12.34 28.85 -7.58
N ALA A 363 -12.12 29.17 -6.30
CA ALA A 363 -12.67 28.39 -5.20
C ALA A 363 -14.21 28.52 -5.17
N GLU A 364 -14.74 29.73 -5.42
CA GLU A 364 -16.19 29.94 -5.57
C GLU A 364 -16.78 29.20 -6.78
N GLU A 365 -16.07 29.15 -7.91
CA GLU A 365 -16.44 28.35 -9.08
C GLU A 365 -16.58 26.87 -8.70
N ALA A 366 -15.62 26.33 -7.94
CA ALA A 366 -15.65 24.95 -7.45
C ALA A 366 -16.86 24.69 -6.53
N LEU A 367 -17.12 25.57 -5.56
CA LEU A 367 -18.26 25.43 -4.65
C LEU A 367 -19.60 25.53 -5.38
N LYS A 368 -19.69 26.43 -6.38
CA LYS A 368 -20.88 26.55 -7.23
C LYS A 368 -21.10 25.28 -8.05
N GLN A 369 -20.04 24.70 -8.61
CA GLN A 369 -20.09 23.45 -9.36
C GLN A 369 -20.68 22.30 -8.53
N ILE A 370 -20.35 22.22 -7.22
CA ILE A 370 -20.93 21.22 -6.31
C ILE A 370 -22.45 21.38 -6.18
N LYS A 371 -22.92 22.63 -6.04
CA LYS A 371 -24.34 22.94 -5.84
C LYS A 371 -25.18 22.71 -7.10
N GLU A 372 -24.62 22.98 -8.28
CA GLU A 372 -25.36 22.93 -9.55
C GLU A 372 -25.52 21.53 -10.13
N ARG A 373 -24.60 20.60 -9.83
CA ARG A 373 -24.53 19.31 -10.53
C ARG A 373 -25.20 18.13 -9.81
N GLN A 374 -26.13 18.39 -8.89
CA GLN A 374 -26.90 17.37 -8.14
C GLN A 374 -26.04 16.35 -7.36
N TYR A 375 -24.76 16.63 -7.07
CA TYR A 375 -23.88 15.71 -6.32
C TYR A 375 -24.43 15.36 -4.94
N ILE A 376 -25.17 16.31 -4.38
CA ILE A 376 -25.90 16.23 -3.13
C ILE A 376 -26.94 15.08 -3.12
N GLU A 377 -27.49 14.71 -4.28
CA GLU A 377 -28.44 13.59 -4.39
C GLU A 377 -27.82 12.24 -4.04
N MET A 378 -26.51 12.07 -4.25
CA MET A 378 -25.82 10.84 -3.84
C MET A 378 -25.82 10.67 -2.31
N CYS A 379 -25.61 11.77 -1.58
CA CYS A 379 -25.71 11.79 -0.12
C CYS A 379 -27.17 11.56 0.32
N LYS A 380 -28.13 12.21 -0.36
CA LYS A 380 -29.56 12.06 -0.08
C LYS A 380 -30.05 10.62 -0.24
N GLN A 381 -29.67 9.94 -1.33
CA GLN A 381 -30.01 8.53 -1.57
C GLN A 381 -29.48 7.58 -0.50
N LYS A 382 -28.41 7.98 0.21
CA LYS A 382 -27.81 7.23 1.31
C LYS A 382 -28.40 7.59 2.68
N GLY A 383 -29.39 8.48 2.73
CA GLY A 383 -30.07 8.89 3.97
C GLY A 383 -29.32 9.95 4.77
N VAL A 384 -28.31 10.58 4.18
CA VAL A 384 -27.54 11.66 4.82
C VAL A 384 -28.38 12.93 4.85
N LYS A 385 -28.37 13.64 5.99
CA LYS A 385 -29.22 14.82 6.23
C LYS A 385 -28.54 16.16 6.00
N GLU A 386 -27.22 16.19 6.04
CA GLU A 386 -26.43 17.40 5.88
C GLU A 386 -25.23 17.13 4.98
N VAL A 387 -24.88 18.11 4.15
CA VAL A 387 -23.70 18.05 3.30
C VAL A 387 -22.85 19.29 3.52
N LEU A 388 -21.58 19.09 3.85
CA LEU A 388 -20.53 20.09 3.82
C LEU A 388 -19.90 20.11 2.42
N ALA A 389 -20.20 21.15 1.65
CA ALA A 389 -19.61 21.36 0.33
C ALA A 389 -18.40 22.29 0.44
N ILE A 390 -17.26 21.89 -0.11
CA ILE A 390 -15.99 22.62 -0.04
C ILE A 390 -15.42 22.80 -1.45
N GLY A 391 -15.29 24.05 -1.88
CA GLY A 391 -14.60 24.44 -3.09
C GLY A 391 -13.16 24.83 -2.79
N LEU A 392 -12.20 24.21 -3.48
CA LEU A 392 -10.77 24.41 -3.30
C LEU A 392 -10.16 24.92 -4.60
N ALA A 393 -9.27 25.90 -4.50
CA ALA A 393 -8.48 26.36 -5.63
C ALA A 393 -7.00 26.44 -5.30
N PHE A 394 -6.15 26.06 -6.26
CA PHE A 394 -4.70 25.98 -6.08
C PHE A 394 -3.94 26.82 -7.10
N CYS A 395 -2.87 27.50 -6.66
CA CYS A 395 -1.91 28.20 -7.51
C CYS A 395 -0.49 27.91 -6.99
N GLY A 396 0.15 26.87 -7.54
CA GLY A 396 1.41 26.35 -7.01
C GLY A 396 1.29 25.94 -5.55
N LYS A 397 2.03 26.60 -4.66
CA LYS A 397 2.02 26.30 -3.21
C LYS A 397 0.96 27.07 -2.41
N HIS A 398 0.15 27.90 -3.08
CA HIS A 398 -0.92 28.66 -2.46
C HIS A 398 -2.27 28.01 -2.73
N MET A 399 -3.18 28.10 -1.77
CA MET A 399 -4.54 27.60 -1.92
C MET A 399 -5.55 28.56 -1.31
N GLU A 400 -6.77 28.54 -1.84
CA GLU A 400 -7.94 29.16 -1.24
C GLU A 400 -9.02 28.11 -1.06
N LEU A 401 -9.85 28.28 -0.03
CA LEU A 401 -10.93 27.37 0.33
C LEU A 401 -12.17 28.19 0.67
N VAL A 402 -13.28 27.86 0.03
CA VAL A 402 -14.63 28.35 0.38
C VAL A 402 -15.55 27.16 0.64
N TYR A 403 -16.55 27.32 1.50
CA TYR A 403 -17.43 26.22 1.88
C TYR A 403 -18.87 26.66 2.11
N GLY A 404 -19.78 25.69 2.17
CA GLY A 404 -21.15 25.91 2.64
C GLY A 404 -21.82 24.60 3.05
N SER A 405 -22.67 24.67 4.07
CA SER A 405 -23.51 23.55 4.48
C SER A 405 -24.85 23.55 3.74
N VAL A 406 -25.32 22.37 3.36
CA VAL A 406 -26.63 22.16 2.74
C VAL A 406 -27.40 21.14 3.55
N LEU A 407 -28.57 21.56 4.07
CA LEU A 407 -29.51 20.65 4.72
C LEU A 407 -30.36 19.94 3.67
N LEU A 408 -30.38 18.61 3.76
CA LEU A 408 -31.14 17.73 2.89
C LEU A 408 -32.47 17.45 3.56
N HIS A 409 -33.48 18.25 3.23
CA HIS A 409 -34.83 17.98 3.67
C HIS A 409 -35.43 16.80 2.89
N ASP A 410 -36.17 15.94 3.58
CA ASP A 410 -37.04 14.97 2.95
C ASP A 410 -38.11 15.73 2.17
N THR A 411 -37.98 15.78 0.85
CA THR A 411 -39.12 16.07 -0.03
C THR A 411 -39.95 14.81 -0.16
N THR A 412 -40.67 14.46 0.91
CA THR A 412 -41.90 13.67 0.83
C THR A 412 -43.08 14.64 0.81
N ALA A 413 -43.56 14.92 -0.40
CA ALA A 413 -44.92 15.37 -0.65
C ALA A 413 -45.53 14.44 -1.70
#